data_AF-E9AYY2-F1
#
_entry.id   AF-E9AYY2-F1
#
_cell.length_a   1.000
_cell.length_b   1.000
_cell.length_c   1.000
_cell.angle_alpha   90.00
_cell.angle_beta   90.00
_cell.angle_gamma   90.00
#
_symmetry.space_group_name_H-M   'P 1'
#
loop_
_entity.id
_entity.type
_entity.pdbx_description
1 polymer ?
#
loop_
_entity_poly.entity_id
_entity_poly.type
_entity_poly.pdbx_seq_one_letter_code
_entity_poly.pdbx_strand_id
1 'polypeptide(L)'
;MGAHLRDVLLASLQRDVEKHQRLAQRNVTPPGFVLRVHGVQLQSSVAAKDRKRHRDRADRTPPQRIESTVSQGEAWPSLVLATLSSVLQHLESDAEEKQNEAANQSATPSAVSVLRSVAGVEVRHCRLQAHHLCADNRGAADSVSLADILLSPQRSWNSAAQAAPSPAYVRLVTLDLECNELGDAGVRLLCSGLLVHLRGLRRLLLASNNITKDGLLFLVGSAQPHGEDHLPPHLETVGLTNNPLGTHARRAVHGHTSEDALCDAFRTLASRLSSTLRRVHLNHAGLSTREVSSVLQALFECVVQHPGPSAFDMVYLRENERVDKEEALRLLCGKVEDQENLDTFLRRHVSM
;
A
#
# COMPACT_ATOMS: atom_id res chain seq x y z
N MET A 1 -7.88 23.74 11.20
CA MET A 1 -7.08 22.72 10.49
C MET A 1 -7.93 21.88 9.53
N GLY A 2 -8.99 21.20 10.00
CA GLY A 2 -9.82 20.31 9.16
C GLY A 2 -10.40 20.97 7.88
N ALA A 3 -10.96 22.18 7.96
CA ALA A 3 -11.47 22.87 6.77
C ALA A 3 -10.37 23.18 5.73
N HIS A 4 -9.18 23.59 6.17
CA HIS A 4 -8.05 23.84 5.26
C HIS A 4 -7.52 22.55 4.65
N LEU A 5 -7.46 21.46 5.43
CA LEU A 5 -7.12 20.15 4.92
C LEU A 5 -8.12 19.67 3.86
N ARG A 6 -9.42 19.84 4.11
CA ARG A 6 -10.49 19.52 3.15
C ARG A 6 -10.30 20.25 1.83
N ASP A 7 -10.09 21.57 1.87
CA ASP A 7 -9.88 22.36 0.66
C ASP A 7 -8.64 21.91 -0.13
N VAL A 8 -7.54 21.66 0.58
CA VAL A 8 -6.27 21.23 -0.03
C VAL A 8 -6.42 19.85 -0.66
N LEU A 9 -7.04 18.91 0.05
CA LEU A 9 -7.25 17.55 -0.43
C LEU A 9 -8.22 17.52 -1.62
N LEU A 10 -9.35 18.23 -1.52
CA LEU A 10 -10.31 18.37 -2.62
C LEU A 10 -9.64 18.93 -3.87
N ALA A 11 -8.90 20.03 -3.75
CA ALA A 11 -8.18 20.62 -4.87
C ALA A 11 -7.10 19.67 -5.44
N SER A 12 -6.47 18.84 -4.60
CA SER A 12 -5.51 17.84 -5.06
C SER A 12 -6.19 16.74 -5.88
N LEU A 13 -7.27 16.16 -5.35
CA LEU A 13 -7.99 15.09 -6.03
C LEU A 13 -8.65 15.57 -7.32
N GLN A 14 -9.18 16.79 -7.36
CA GLN A 14 -9.71 17.38 -8.61
C GLN A 14 -8.63 17.50 -9.69
N ARG A 15 -7.42 17.97 -9.34
CA ARG A 15 -6.29 18.01 -10.28
C ARG A 15 -5.92 16.63 -10.81
N ASP A 16 -5.91 15.61 -9.94
CA ASP A 16 -5.61 14.24 -10.34
C ASP A 16 -6.69 13.67 -11.27
N VAL A 17 -7.97 13.94 -10.98
CA VAL A 17 -9.11 13.59 -11.85
C VAL A 17 -8.98 14.25 -13.22
N GLU A 18 -8.76 15.56 -13.28
CA GLU A 18 -8.58 16.30 -14.54
C GLU A 18 -7.38 15.80 -15.35
N LYS A 19 -6.27 15.48 -14.68
CA LYS A 19 -5.09 14.89 -15.33
C LYS A 19 -5.44 13.52 -15.91
N HIS A 20 -6.18 12.70 -15.16
CA HIS A 20 -6.61 11.38 -15.61
C HIS A 20 -7.56 11.47 -16.80
N GLN A 21 -8.53 12.38 -16.80
CA GLN A 21 -9.44 12.59 -17.92
C GLN A 21 -8.70 12.97 -19.20
N ARG A 22 -7.71 13.86 -19.11
CA ARG A 22 -6.85 14.22 -20.26
C ARG A 22 -6.07 13.04 -20.80
N LEU A 23 -5.60 12.13 -19.94
CA LEU A 23 -4.94 10.89 -20.36
C LEU A 23 -5.92 9.91 -20.99
N ALA A 24 -7.13 9.77 -20.42
CA ALA A 24 -8.17 8.90 -20.93
C ALA A 24 -8.63 9.30 -22.33
N GLN A 25 -8.73 10.60 -22.62
CA GLN A 25 -9.08 11.11 -23.96
C GLN A 25 -8.02 10.79 -25.03
N ARG A 26 -6.77 10.56 -24.63
CA ARG A 26 -5.65 10.32 -25.54
C ARG A 26 -5.39 8.83 -25.81
N ASN A 27 -5.97 7.93 -25.02
CA ASN A 27 -5.67 6.51 -25.05
C ASN A 27 -6.89 5.70 -25.51
N VAL A 28 -6.69 4.76 -26.42
CA VAL A 28 -7.73 3.81 -26.88
C VAL A 28 -8.28 2.98 -25.71
N THR A 29 -7.43 2.67 -24.73
CA THR A 29 -7.81 2.05 -23.46
C THR A 29 -7.17 2.82 -22.32
N PRO A 30 -7.93 3.65 -21.58
CA PRO A 30 -7.39 4.42 -20.47
C PRO A 30 -6.85 3.50 -19.37
N PRO A 31 -5.72 3.84 -18.71
CA PRO A 31 -5.33 3.15 -17.49
C PRO A 31 -6.40 3.37 -16.40
N GLY A 32 -6.44 2.52 -15.38
CA GLY A 32 -7.29 2.76 -14.21
C GLY A 32 -6.85 4.00 -13.43
N PHE A 33 -7.79 4.69 -12.80
CA PHE A 33 -7.50 5.86 -11.96
C PHE A 33 -6.83 5.43 -10.65
N VAL A 34 -5.87 6.24 -10.19
CA VAL A 34 -5.19 6.01 -8.92
C VAL A 34 -5.48 7.18 -8.00
N LEU A 35 -6.18 6.90 -6.91
CA LEU A 35 -6.46 7.86 -5.85
C LEU A 35 -5.20 8.07 -5.02
N ARG A 36 -4.74 9.32 -4.87
CA ARG A 36 -3.48 9.64 -4.20
C ARG A 36 -3.66 10.56 -3.01
N VAL A 37 -3.08 10.17 -1.89
CA VAL A 37 -3.06 10.93 -0.64
C VAL A 37 -1.64 10.92 -0.09
N HIS A 38 -1.00 12.09 -0.04
CA HIS A 38 0.38 12.24 0.42
C HIS A 38 0.45 13.18 1.62
N GLY A 39 0.57 12.63 2.83
CA GLY A 39 0.41 13.39 4.07
C GLY A 39 1.40 14.56 4.24
N VAL A 40 2.68 14.39 3.89
CA VAL A 40 3.67 15.51 3.97
C VAL A 40 3.31 16.68 3.05
N GLN A 41 2.81 16.41 1.84
CA GLN A 41 2.39 17.46 0.91
C GLN A 41 1.12 18.17 1.41
N LEU A 42 0.17 17.40 1.96
CA LEU A 42 -1.03 17.95 2.58
C LEU A 42 -0.67 18.86 3.76
N GLN A 43 0.18 18.38 4.67
CA GLN A 43 0.60 19.14 5.84
C GLN A 43 1.33 20.42 5.45
N SER A 44 2.24 20.35 4.47
CA SER A 44 2.96 21.51 3.94
C SER A 44 2.01 22.54 3.31
N SER A 45 1.02 22.07 2.55
CA SER A 45 0.03 22.92 1.87
C SER A 45 -0.93 23.60 2.86
N VAL A 46 -1.36 22.88 3.89
CA VAL A 46 -2.17 23.44 4.98
C VAL A 46 -1.39 24.54 5.71
N ALA A 47 -0.14 24.26 6.10
CA ALA A 47 0.72 25.25 6.76
C ALA A 47 0.97 26.50 5.89
N ALA A 48 1.13 26.33 4.57
CA ALA A 48 1.29 27.46 3.65
C ALA A 48 0.01 28.32 3.57
N LYS A 49 -1.18 27.70 3.55
CA LYS A 49 -2.47 28.40 3.52
C LYS A 49 -2.71 29.19 4.80
N ASP A 50 -2.34 28.64 5.95
CA ASP A 50 -2.41 29.31 7.25
C ASP A 50 -1.49 30.54 7.30
N ARG A 51 -0.24 30.41 6.83
CA ARG A 51 0.71 31.53 6.74
C ARG A 51 0.21 32.66 5.84
N LYS A 52 -0.39 32.34 4.68
CA LYS A 52 -0.93 33.35 3.76
C LYS A 52 -2.05 34.15 4.43
N ARG A 53 -2.99 33.48 5.11
CA ARG A 53 -4.06 34.16 5.86
C ARG A 53 -3.54 35.05 6.98
N HIS A 54 -2.49 34.63 7.68
CA HIS A 54 -1.88 35.47 8.71
C HIS A 54 -1.21 36.70 8.11
N ARG A 55 -0.56 36.60 6.95
CA ARG A 55 0.05 37.74 6.26
C ARG A 55 -0.99 38.75 5.76
N ASP A 56 -2.17 38.27 5.38
CA ASP A 56 -3.29 39.11 4.92
C ASP A 56 -4.05 39.77 6.09
N ARG A 57 -3.85 39.31 7.34
CA ARG A 57 -4.32 40.00 8.55
C ARG A 57 -3.30 41.07 8.94
N ALA A 58 -3.77 42.31 9.15
CA ALA A 58 -2.94 43.49 9.38
C ALA A 58 -2.13 43.51 10.71
N ASP A 59 -2.23 42.47 11.54
CA ASP A 59 -1.56 42.43 12.84
C ASP A 59 -0.14 41.84 12.70
N ARG A 60 0.87 42.67 13.02
CA ARG A 60 2.30 42.40 12.80
C ARG A 60 2.95 41.66 13.97
N THR A 61 2.21 40.82 14.68
CA THR A 61 2.81 39.92 15.68
C THR A 61 3.53 38.78 14.95
N PRO A 62 4.85 38.58 15.17
CA PRO A 62 5.55 37.43 14.59
C PRO A 62 4.90 36.14 15.13
N PRO A 63 4.63 35.13 14.29
CA PRO A 63 4.22 33.85 14.83
C PRO A 63 5.39 33.34 15.68
N GLN A 64 5.15 33.10 16.97
CA GLN A 64 6.05 32.26 17.75
C GLN A 64 6.29 30.98 16.93
N ARG A 65 7.54 30.53 16.83
CA ARG A 65 7.84 29.22 16.26
C ARG A 65 7.10 28.20 17.11
N ILE A 66 5.88 27.86 16.71
CA ILE A 66 5.16 26.71 17.22
C ILE A 66 5.91 25.52 16.63
N GLU A 67 6.93 25.07 17.36
CA GLU A 67 7.35 23.68 17.31
C GLU A 67 6.10 22.85 17.53
N SER A 68 5.58 22.28 16.45
CA SER A 68 4.77 21.05 16.45
C SER A 68 3.84 20.85 17.64
N THR A 69 2.92 21.77 17.92
CA THR A 69 1.74 21.40 18.71
C THR A 69 0.64 21.02 17.74
N VAL A 70 0.76 19.81 17.18
CA VAL A 70 -0.44 19.03 16.84
C VAL A 70 -1.17 18.89 18.16
N SER A 71 -2.15 19.76 18.38
CA SER A 71 -3.00 19.71 19.57
C SER A 71 -3.58 18.31 19.68
N GLN A 72 -3.41 17.69 20.84
CA GLN A 72 -3.78 16.30 21.19
C GLN A 72 -5.29 15.99 21.12
N GLY A 73 -6.05 16.57 20.19
CA GLY A 73 -7.50 16.34 20.04
C GLY A 73 -7.88 15.45 18.86
N GLU A 74 -7.15 15.53 17.74
CA GLU A 74 -7.39 14.68 16.57
C GLU A 74 -6.03 14.19 16.07
N ALA A 75 -5.77 12.88 16.17
CA ALA A 75 -4.57 12.30 15.59
C ALA A 75 -4.60 12.60 14.07
N TRP A 76 -3.57 13.30 13.57
CA TRP A 76 -3.43 13.66 12.14
C TRP A 76 -3.87 12.57 11.16
N PRO A 77 -3.54 11.28 11.36
CA PRO A 77 -4.01 10.21 10.49
C PRO A 77 -5.54 10.05 10.45
N SER A 78 -6.21 10.14 11.61
CA SER A 78 -7.67 10.05 11.71
C SER A 78 -8.34 11.24 11.01
N LEU A 79 -7.78 12.45 11.16
CA LEU A 79 -8.27 13.63 10.46
C LEU A 79 -8.11 13.49 8.93
N VAL A 80 -7.00 12.93 8.45
CA VAL A 80 -6.79 12.67 7.02
C VAL A 80 -7.84 11.69 6.48
N LEU A 81 -8.11 10.58 7.18
CA LEU A 81 -9.10 9.60 6.73
C LEU A 81 -10.53 10.14 6.76
N ALA A 82 -10.93 10.84 7.83
CA ALA A 82 -12.23 11.49 7.91
C ALA A 82 -12.41 12.53 6.78
N THR A 83 -11.38 13.34 6.53
CA THR A 83 -11.39 14.33 5.45
C THR A 83 -11.45 13.66 4.08
N LEU A 84 -10.68 12.59 3.85
CA LEU A 84 -10.71 11.83 2.61
C LEU A 84 -12.10 11.26 2.34
N SER A 85 -12.73 10.65 3.35
CA SER A 85 -14.08 10.12 3.23
C SER A 85 -15.10 11.19 2.86
N SER A 86 -15.04 12.35 3.52
CA SER A 86 -15.92 13.50 3.24
C SER A 86 -15.69 14.09 1.84
N VAL A 87 -14.43 14.22 1.41
CA VAL A 87 -14.10 14.74 0.08
C VAL A 87 -14.57 13.81 -1.02
N LEU A 88 -14.38 12.49 -0.85
CA LEU A 88 -14.89 11.50 -1.79
C LEU A 88 -16.41 11.59 -1.90
N GLN A 89 -17.12 11.60 -0.77
CA GLN A 89 -18.58 11.74 -0.77
C GLN A 89 -19.05 12.99 -1.51
N HIS A 90 -18.40 14.14 -1.28
CA HIS A 90 -18.71 15.37 -2.00
C HIS A 90 -18.46 15.26 -3.51
N LEU A 91 -17.33 14.70 -3.94
CA LEU A 91 -17.03 14.51 -5.35
C LEU A 91 -18.01 13.56 -6.04
N GLU A 92 -18.50 12.56 -5.32
CA GLU A 92 -19.51 11.61 -5.78
C GLU A 92 -20.87 12.31 -5.94
N SER A 93 -21.35 13.02 -4.92
CA SER A 93 -22.62 13.78 -4.97
C SER A 93 -22.62 14.88 -6.02
N ASP A 94 -21.58 15.72 -6.07
CA ASP A 94 -21.45 16.81 -7.05
C ASP A 94 -21.53 16.28 -8.49
N ALA A 95 -21.04 15.07 -8.71
CA ALA A 95 -20.94 14.49 -10.03
C ALA A 95 -22.22 13.71 -10.40
N GLU A 96 -22.98 13.20 -9.43
CA GLU A 96 -24.37 12.74 -9.61
C GLU A 96 -25.31 13.90 -9.97
N GLU A 97 -25.21 15.04 -9.28
CA GLU A 97 -25.99 16.25 -9.57
C GLU A 97 -25.75 16.74 -11.02
N LYS A 98 -24.47 16.87 -11.41
CA LYS A 98 -24.08 17.25 -12.78
C LYS A 98 -24.56 16.25 -13.83
N GLN A 99 -24.65 14.97 -13.49
CA GLN A 99 -25.13 13.95 -14.42
C GLN A 99 -26.65 14.07 -14.65
N ASN A 100 -27.41 14.40 -13.60
CA ASN A 100 -28.85 14.67 -13.71
C ASN A 100 -29.13 15.95 -14.52
N GLU A 101 -28.29 16.98 -14.39
CA GLU A 101 -28.39 18.21 -15.18
C GLU A 101 -27.98 18.01 -16.65
N ALA A 102 -26.92 17.24 -16.90
CA ALA A 102 -26.37 16.97 -18.22
C ALA A 102 -27.18 15.97 -19.07
N ALA A 103 -28.12 15.23 -18.48
CA ALA A 103 -29.07 14.41 -19.24
C ALA A 103 -29.93 15.24 -20.24
N ASN A 104 -29.87 16.57 -20.16
CA ASN A 104 -30.50 17.51 -21.10
C ASN A 104 -29.58 18.08 -22.20
N GLN A 105 -28.24 17.92 -22.17
CA GLN A 105 -27.33 18.41 -23.22
C GLN A 105 -26.04 17.56 -23.35
N SER A 106 -25.52 17.37 -24.57
CA SER A 106 -24.38 16.48 -24.89
C SER A 106 -23.13 16.79 -24.04
N ALA A 107 -22.69 15.83 -23.22
CA ALA A 107 -21.80 16.10 -22.08
C ALA A 107 -20.35 15.61 -22.24
N THR A 108 -19.43 16.41 -21.70
CA THR A 108 -18.06 16.04 -21.33
C THR A 108 -18.02 14.96 -20.24
N PRO A 109 -16.98 14.11 -20.16
CA PRO A 109 -16.89 13.08 -19.12
C PRO A 109 -16.86 13.68 -17.70
N SER A 110 -17.79 13.28 -16.83
CA SER A 110 -17.93 13.78 -15.45
C SER A 110 -16.93 13.14 -14.48
N ALA A 111 -16.72 13.74 -13.30
CA ALA A 111 -15.87 13.18 -12.26
C ALA A 111 -16.35 11.80 -11.75
N VAL A 112 -17.66 11.50 -11.80
CA VAL A 112 -18.21 10.15 -11.48
C VAL A 112 -17.55 9.09 -12.34
N SER A 113 -17.37 9.37 -13.65
CA SER A 113 -16.82 8.38 -14.59
C SER A 113 -15.40 7.94 -14.21
N VAL A 114 -14.62 8.87 -13.64
CA VAL A 114 -13.25 8.62 -13.19
C VAL A 114 -13.21 7.91 -11.84
N LEU A 115 -14.09 8.28 -10.90
CA LEU A 115 -14.15 7.58 -9.62
C LEU A 115 -14.63 6.12 -9.78
N ARG A 116 -15.45 5.82 -10.80
CA ARG A 116 -15.79 4.44 -11.17
C ARG A 116 -14.60 3.64 -11.72
N SER A 117 -13.56 4.29 -12.23
CA SER A 117 -12.37 3.65 -12.78
C SER A 117 -11.22 3.53 -11.78
N VAL A 118 -11.44 3.83 -10.49
CA VAL A 118 -10.43 3.67 -9.44
C VAL A 118 -9.96 2.21 -9.42
N ALA A 119 -8.69 2.02 -9.76
CA ALA A 119 -8.00 0.74 -9.75
C ALA A 119 -6.83 0.74 -8.74
N GLY A 120 -6.44 1.90 -8.22
CA GLY A 120 -5.37 2.01 -7.23
C GLY A 120 -5.66 3.05 -6.16
N VAL A 121 -5.18 2.78 -4.95
CA VAL A 121 -5.20 3.73 -3.83
C VAL A 121 -3.80 3.81 -3.25
N GLU A 122 -3.27 5.03 -3.18
CA GLU A 122 -1.99 5.37 -2.56
C GLU A 122 -2.27 6.28 -1.36
N VAL A 123 -1.97 5.83 -0.13
CA VAL A 123 -2.05 6.63 1.09
C VAL A 123 -0.71 6.60 1.80
N ARG A 124 0.14 7.57 1.46
CA ARG A 124 1.55 7.61 1.88
C ARG A 124 1.83 8.76 2.83
N HIS A 125 2.81 8.60 3.71
CA HIS A 125 3.26 9.66 4.62
C HIS A 125 2.16 10.27 5.50
N CYS A 126 1.10 9.49 5.79
CA CYS A 126 -0.02 9.94 6.60
C CYS A 126 0.11 9.54 8.07
N ARG A 127 1.17 8.77 8.40
CA ARG A 127 1.42 8.21 9.73
C ARG A 127 0.29 7.27 10.18
N LEU A 128 -0.33 6.55 9.23
CA LEU A 128 -1.34 5.55 9.54
C LEU A 128 -0.75 4.50 10.48
N GLN A 129 -1.53 4.10 11.48
CA GLN A 129 -1.21 3.03 12.43
C GLN A 129 -2.22 1.89 12.27
N ALA A 130 -1.97 0.75 12.91
CA ALA A 130 -2.81 -0.43 12.83
C ALA A 130 -4.33 -0.14 12.96
N HIS A 131 -4.74 0.59 14.00
CA HIS A 131 -6.15 0.93 14.27
C HIS A 131 -6.82 1.84 13.22
N HIS A 132 -6.05 2.40 12.29
CA HIS A 132 -6.59 3.18 11.17
C HIS A 132 -6.99 2.29 9.99
N LEU A 133 -6.60 1.01 9.97
CA LEU A 133 -6.89 0.11 8.85
C LEU A 133 -8.28 -0.48 8.94
N CYS A 134 -8.64 -1.01 10.12
CA CYS A 134 -9.90 -1.67 10.39
C CYS A 134 -10.40 -1.29 11.79
N ALA A 135 -11.71 -1.34 11.97
CA ALA A 135 -12.35 -1.02 13.22
C ALA A 135 -12.36 -2.23 14.17
N ASP A 136 -11.35 -2.36 15.02
CA ASP A 136 -11.41 -3.29 16.15
C ASP A 136 -12.01 -2.58 17.37
N ASN A 137 -13.11 -3.14 17.91
CA ASN A 137 -13.76 -2.76 19.19
C ASN A 137 -13.71 -1.25 19.52
N ARG A 138 -14.52 -0.44 18.84
CA ARG A 138 -14.55 1.02 19.03
C ARG A 138 -15.05 1.43 20.42
N GLY A 139 -14.19 2.14 21.16
CA GLY A 139 -14.57 3.05 22.25
C GLY A 139 -14.88 4.49 21.78
N ALA A 140 -14.69 4.80 20.50
CA ALA A 140 -15.03 6.09 19.90
C ALA A 140 -15.88 5.85 18.64
N ALA A 141 -17.15 6.26 18.68
CA ALA A 141 -18.16 5.95 17.68
C ALA A 141 -17.94 6.64 16.31
N ASP A 142 -16.99 7.59 16.21
CA ASP A 142 -16.89 8.51 15.06
C ASP A 142 -15.59 8.41 14.24
N SER A 143 -14.71 7.43 14.48
CA SER A 143 -13.46 7.31 13.73
C SER A 143 -13.67 6.66 12.35
N VAL A 144 -13.08 7.20 11.29
CA VAL A 144 -13.12 6.58 9.94
C VAL A 144 -11.85 5.76 9.72
N SER A 145 -12.00 4.47 9.44
CA SER A 145 -10.88 3.60 9.04
C SER A 145 -10.70 3.55 7.52
N LEU A 146 -9.55 3.08 7.06
CA LEU A 146 -9.30 2.87 5.64
C LEU A 146 -10.25 1.82 5.05
N ALA A 147 -10.56 0.75 5.79
CA ALA A 147 -11.56 -0.23 5.37
C ALA A 147 -12.94 0.43 5.19
N ASP A 148 -13.37 1.32 6.10
CA ASP A 148 -14.63 2.06 5.96
C ASP A 148 -14.67 2.88 4.65
N ILE A 149 -13.52 3.39 4.19
CA ILE A 149 -13.44 4.15 2.93
C ILE A 149 -13.44 3.23 1.72
N LEU A 150 -12.61 2.18 1.72
CA LEU A 150 -12.37 1.33 0.55
C LEU A 150 -13.51 0.34 0.29
N LEU A 151 -14.07 -0.21 1.37
CA LEU A 151 -15.12 -1.24 1.31
C LEU A 151 -16.52 -0.65 1.37
N SER A 152 -16.66 0.68 1.52
CA SER A 152 -17.99 1.30 1.58
C SER A 152 -18.80 1.01 0.31
N PRO A 153 -20.03 0.49 0.43
CA PRO A 153 -20.88 0.20 -0.73
C PRO A 153 -21.32 1.46 -1.47
N GLN A 154 -21.21 2.63 -0.84
CA GLN A 154 -21.54 3.92 -1.45
C GLN A 154 -20.45 4.39 -2.42
N ARG A 155 -19.25 3.81 -2.38
CA ARG A 155 -18.17 4.23 -3.28
C ARG A 155 -18.50 3.87 -4.72
N SER A 156 -18.21 4.81 -5.60
CA SER A 156 -18.46 4.69 -7.04
C SER A 156 -17.72 3.51 -7.66
N TRP A 157 -16.51 3.18 -7.20
CA TRP A 157 -15.77 2.00 -7.68
C TRP A 157 -16.34 0.66 -7.19
N ASN A 158 -17.26 0.69 -6.23
CA ASN A 158 -18.00 -0.48 -5.75
C ASN A 158 -19.38 -0.62 -6.44
N SER A 159 -19.82 0.37 -7.22
CA SER A 159 -21.17 0.40 -7.81
C SER A 159 -21.43 -0.71 -8.85
N ALA A 160 -20.39 -1.38 -9.34
CA ALA A 160 -20.52 -2.56 -10.21
C ALA A 160 -21.06 -3.80 -9.46
N ALA A 161 -21.22 -3.75 -8.14
CA ALA A 161 -21.64 -4.86 -7.29
C ALA A 161 -23.13 -4.84 -6.90
N GLN A 162 -23.95 -3.89 -7.36
CA GLN A 162 -25.37 -3.80 -6.99
C GLN A 162 -26.27 -4.97 -7.48
N ALA A 163 -25.71 -6.03 -8.08
CA ALA A 163 -26.47 -7.18 -8.57
C ALA A 163 -26.08 -8.55 -7.98
N ALA A 164 -25.21 -8.63 -6.96
CA ALA A 164 -24.82 -9.93 -6.38
C ALA A 164 -24.95 -9.97 -4.85
N PRO A 165 -25.57 -11.01 -4.26
CA PRO A 165 -25.72 -11.19 -2.81
C PRO A 165 -24.49 -11.80 -2.12
N SER A 166 -23.29 -11.67 -2.70
CA SER A 166 -22.02 -12.15 -2.14
C SER A 166 -21.14 -10.96 -1.75
N PRO A 167 -20.13 -11.09 -0.85
CA PRO A 167 -19.34 -9.94 -0.45
C PRO A 167 -18.73 -9.30 -1.70
N ALA A 168 -19.12 -8.05 -1.97
CA ALA A 168 -18.69 -7.30 -3.13
C ALA A 168 -17.16 -7.17 -3.09
N TYR A 169 -16.45 -8.02 -3.83
CA TYR A 169 -15.00 -7.91 -3.93
C TYR A 169 -14.65 -6.61 -4.64
N VAL A 170 -13.88 -5.76 -3.98
CA VAL A 170 -13.43 -4.50 -4.56
C VAL A 170 -12.41 -4.85 -5.65
N ARG A 171 -12.62 -4.32 -6.86
CA ARG A 171 -11.72 -4.52 -8.02
C ARG A 171 -10.41 -3.72 -7.91
N LEU A 172 -9.98 -3.40 -6.69
CA LEU A 172 -8.77 -2.63 -6.46
C LEU A 172 -7.56 -3.48 -6.87
N VAL A 173 -6.77 -2.97 -7.81
CA VAL A 173 -5.58 -3.63 -8.34
C VAL A 173 -4.35 -3.27 -7.51
N THR A 174 -4.30 -2.06 -6.94
CA THR A 174 -3.12 -1.54 -6.23
C THR A 174 -3.50 -0.92 -4.89
N LEU A 175 -2.81 -1.35 -3.85
CA LEU A 175 -2.85 -0.75 -2.52
C LEU A 175 -1.42 -0.38 -2.12
N ASP A 176 -1.17 0.92 -2.02
CA ASP A 176 0.10 1.48 -1.61
C ASP A 176 -0.11 2.24 -0.29
N LEU A 177 0.51 1.71 0.77
CA LEU A 177 0.50 2.27 2.12
C LEU A 177 1.93 2.57 2.59
N GLU A 178 2.85 2.83 1.65
CA GLU A 178 4.23 3.11 1.98
C GLU A 178 4.39 4.33 2.90
N CYS A 179 5.44 4.32 3.71
CA CYS A 179 5.80 5.43 4.60
C CYS A 179 4.70 5.77 5.61
N ASN A 180 4.18 4.76 6.30
CA ASN A 180 3.29 4.91 7.45
C ASN A 180 3.89 4.22 8.68
N GLU A 181 3.10 4.01 9.73
CA GLU A 181 3.52 3.49 11.03
C GLU A 181 2.71 2.23 11.38
N LEU A 182 2.48 1.36 10.39
CA LEU A 182 1.57 0.22 10.53
C LEU A 182 2.11 -0.86 11.51
N GLY A 183 3.40 -1.18 11.42
CA GLY A 183 4.01 -2.30 12.14
C GLY A 183 3.35 -3.65 11.86
N ASP A 184 3.74 -4.67 12.62
CA ASP A 184 3.20 -6.03 12.48
C ASP A 184 1.71 -6.12 12.83
N ALA A 185 1.26 -5.31 13.80
CA ALA A 185 -0.15 -5.19 14.15
C ALA A 185 -0.98 -4.67 12.97
N GLY A 186 -0.43 -3.74 12.18
CA GLY A 186 -1.09 -3.25 10.98
C GLY A 186 -1.17 -4.32 9.90
N VAL A 187 -0.13 -5.13 9.69
CA VAL A 187 -0.20 -6.26 8.74
C VAL A 187 -1.26 -7.28 9.15
N ARG A 188 -1.37 -7.58 10.45
CA ARG A 188 -2.41 -8.46 10.97
C ARG A 188 -3.82 -7.95 10.62
N LEU A 189 -4.09 -6.66 10.85
CA LEU A 189 -5.38 -6.04 10.51
C LEU A 189 -5.60 -5.93 9.01
N LEU A 190 -4.55 -5.70 8.21
CA LEU A 190 -4.65 -5.80 6.75
C LEU A 190 -5.15 -7.18 6.35
N CYS A 191 -4.54 -8.25 6.86
CA CYS A 191 -4.92 -9.62 6.53
C CYS A 191 -6.35 -9.98 6.99
N SER A 192 -6.67 -9.78 8.26
CA SER A 192 -7.95 -10.22 8.82
C SER A 192 -9.13 -9.34 8.39
N GLY A 193 -8.89 -8.06 8.07
CA GLY A 193 -9.96 -7.11 7.80
C GLY A 193 -10.05 -6.62 6.36
N LEU A 194 -8.93 -6.22 5.73
CA LEU A 194 -8.98 -5.54 4.43
C LEU A 194 -8.72 -6.49 3.25
N LEU A 195 -7.63 -7.25 3.27
CA LEU A 195 -7.15 -8.07 2.15
C LEU A 195 -8.12 -9.21 1.80
N VAL A 196 -8.88 -9.72 2.77
CA VAL A 196 -9.93 -10.73 2.55
C VAL A 196 -10.99 -10.28 1.53
N HIS A 197 -11.23 -8.97 1.41
CA HIS A 197 -12.18 -8.37 0.48
C HIS A 197 -11.54 -7.87 -0.83
N LEU A 198 -10.21 -7.83 -0.93
CA LEU A 198 -9.48 -7.31 -2.08
C LEU A 198 -8.95 -8.43 -2.99
N ARG A 199 -9.83 -9.35 -3.43
CA ARG A 199 -9.43 -10.50 -4.28
C ARG A 199 -8.83 -10.11 -5.64
N GLY A 200 -9.10 -8.89 -6.11
CA GLY A 200 -8.52 -8.34 -7.34
C GLY A 200 -7.15 -7.69 -7.17
N LEU A 201 -6.59 -7.66 -5.95
CA LEU A 201 -5.34 -6.96 -5.66
C LEU A 201 -4.16 -7.67 -6.33
N ARG A 202 -3.42 -6.92 -7.14
CA ARG A 202 -2.20 -7.39 -7.82
C ARG A 202 -0.93 -6.75 -7.25
N ARG A 203 -1.03 -5.61 -6.57
CA ARG A 203 0.12 -4.90 -6.00
C ARG A 203 -0.18 -4.45 -4.57
N LEU A 204 0.66 -4.89 -3.64
CA LEU A 204 0.64 -4.49 -2.23
C LEU A 204 1.99 -3.89 -1.87
N LEU A 205 2.01 -2.59 -1.59
CA LEU A 205 3.23 -1.84 -1.27
C LEU A 205 3.16 -1.33 0.17
N LEU A 206 4.10 -1.80 1.00
CA LEU A 206 4.16 -1.59 2.44
C LEU A 206 5.56 -1.11 2.88
N ALA A 207 6.35 -0.54 1.97
CA ALA A 207 7.67 -0.03 2.28
C ALA A 207 7.66 0.99 3.44
N SER A 208 8.70 1.01 4.27
CA SER A 208 8.84 1.96 5.38
C SER A 208 7.64 1.98 6.34
N ASN A 209 7.26 0.82 6.88
CA ASN A 209 6.15 0.67 7.83
C ASN A 209 6.56 0.05 9.18
N ASN A 210 7.87 -0.12 9.41
CA ASN A 210 8.41 -0.81 10.58
C ASN A 210 7.86 -2.24 10.75
N ILE A 211 7.69 -2.95 9.63
CA ILE A 211 7.24 -4.34 9.58
C ILE A 211 8.44 -5.26 9.85
N THR A 212 8.28 -6.21 10.76
CA THR A 212 9.29 -7.22 11.05
C THR A 212 8.95 -8.53 10.36
N LYS A 213 9.78 -9.56 10.56
CA LYS A 213 9.45 -10.92 10.11
C LYS A 213 8.14 -11.45 10.69
N ASP A 214 7.71 -10.99 11.87
CA ASP A 214 6.43 -11.40 12.46
C ASP A 214 5.25 -10.92 11.61
N GLY A 215 5.31 -9.68 11.10
CA GLY A 215 4.34 -9.17 10.15
C GLY A 215 4.34 -9.97 8.84
N LEU A 216 5.51 -10.39 8.34
CA LEU A 216 5.59 -11.27 7.17
C LEU A 216 4.96 -12.64 7.44
N LEU A 217 5.18 -13.24 8.61
CA LEU A 217 4.54 -14.49 9.03
C LEU A 217 3.01 -14.37 9.08
N PHE A 218 2.49 -13.23 9.55
CA PHE A 218 1.06 -12.93 9.45
C PHE A 218 0.59 -12.81 8.00
N LEU A 219 1.34 -12.13 7.14
CA LEU A 219 0.98 -11.93 5.74
C LEU A 219 0.83 -13.26 4.98
N VAL A 220 1.68 -14.24 5.26
CA VAL A 220 1.65 -15.57 4.62
C VAL A 220 0.76 -16.57 5.35
N GLY A 221 0.04 -16.16 6.39
CA GLY A 221 -0.87 -17.00 7.17
C GLY A 221 -0.18 -18.11 7.98
N SER A 222 1.14 -18.04 8.19
CA SER A 222 1.89 -19.04 8.98
C SER A 222 1.90 -18.75 10.48
N ALA A 223 1.38 -17.59 10.90
CA ALA A 223 1.27 -17.19 12.30
C ALA A 223 -0.03 -17.66 13.00
N GLN A 224 -1.00 -18.23 12.28
CA GLN A 224 -2.34 -18.57 12.82
C GLN A 224 -2.63 -20.08 12.72
N PRO A 225 -3.08 -20.74 13.81
CA PRO A 225 -3.33 -22.19 13.83
C PRO A 225 -4.54 -22.64 13.00
N HIS A 226 -5.41 -21.72 12.58
CA HIS A 226 -6.61 -22.02 11.79
C HIS A 226 -6.46 -21.76 10.28
N GLY A 227 -5.28 -21.37 9.80
CA GLY A 227 -4.92 -21.47 8.38
C GLY A 227 -5.83 -20.74 7.39
N GLU A 228 -6.49 -19.64 7.80
CA GLU A 228 -7.25 -18.84 6.84
C GLU A 228 -6.29 -18.11 5.88
N ASP A 229 -6.45 -18.40 4.58
CA ASP A 229 -5.65 -17.76 3.54
C ASP A 229 -6.18 -16.36 3.25
N HIS A 230 -5.58 -15.38 3.91
CA HIS A 230 -5.90 -13.96 3.76
C HIS A 230 -5.09 -13.28 2.66
N LEU A 231 -4.12 -13.97 2.06
CA LEU A 231 -3.28 -13.42 1.02
C LEU A 231 -4.11 -13.29 -0.28
N PRO A 232 -4.14 -12.13 -0.94
CA PRO A 232 -4.82 -12.01 -2.22
C PRO A 232 -4.22 -13.00 -3.23
N PRO A 233 -5.03 -13.89 -3.83
CA PRO A 233 -4.52 -15.04 -4.58
C PRO A 233 -3.82 -14.65 -5.90
N HIS A 234 -4.03 -13.41 -6.36
CA HIS A 234 -3.48 -12.90 -7.62
C HIS A 234 -2.43 -11.81 -7.42
N LEU A 235 -1.79 -11.79 -6.24
CA LEU A 235 -0.79 -10.79 -5.93
C LEU A 235 0.48 -11.00 -6.76
N GLU A 236 0.85 -9.98 -7.53
CA GLU A 236 1.99 -10.02 -8.45
C GLU A 236 3.19 -9.21 -7.94
N THR A 237 2.94 -8.23 -7.08
CA THR A 237 4.00 -7.38 -6.52
C THR A 237 3.82 -7.22 -5.03
N VAL A 238 4.88 -7.59 -4.29
CA VAL A 238 4.99 -7.38 -2.84
C VAL A 238 6.14 -6.41 -2.58
N GLY A 239 5.80 -5.25 -2.02
CA GLY A 239 6.77 -4.22 -1.65
C GLY A 239 6.97 -4.16 -0.14
N LEU A 240 8.14 -4.55 0.35
CA LEU A 240 8.51 -4.51 1.77
C LEU A 240 9.83 -3.77 2.01
N THR A 241 10.26 -2.95 1.05
CA THR A 241 11.49 -2.16 1.13
C THR A 241 11.54 -1.30 2.39
N ASN A 242 12.74 -1.14 2.97
CA ASN A 242 12.95 -0.34 4.16
C ASN A 242 12.07 -0.77 5.35
N ASN A 243 11.95 -2.08 5.57
CA ASN A 243 11.32 -2.66 6.75
C ASN A 243 12.33 -3.57 7.48
N PRO A 244 12.33 -3.61 8.82
CA PRO A 244 13.23 -4.43 9.63
C PRO A 244 12.89 -5.94 9.59
N LEU A 245 12.93 -6.56 8.40
CA LEU A 245 12.58 -7.97 8.24
C LEU A 245 13.68 -8.91 8.74
N GLY A 246 14.92 -8.66 8.33
CA GLY A 246 16.04 -9.57 8.58
C GLY A 246 16.69 -9.43 9.97
N THR A 247 17.57 -10.39 10.29
CA THR A 247 18.25 -10.46 11.60
C THR A 247 19.17 -9.29 11.91
N HIS A 248 19.53 -8.48 10.90
CA HIS A 248 20.37 -7.30 11.07
C HIS A 248 19.59 -6.00 11.26
N ALA A 249 18.26 -6.05 11.29
CA ALA A 249 17.43 -4.92 11.65
C ALA A 249 17.81 -4.31 13.01
N ARG A 250 17.94 -2.97 13.06
CA ARG A 250 18.34 -2.26 14.28
C ARG A 250 17.21 -2.37 15.32
N ARG A 251 17.44 -3.17 16.37
CA ARG A 251 16.58 -3.45 17.55
C ARG A 251 15.46 -4.48 17.32
N ALA A 252 15.81 -5.77 17.33
CA ALA A 252 14.85 -6.79 17.73
C ALA A 252 14.57 -6.62 19.25
N VAL A 253 13.38 -6.14 19.61
CA VAL A 253 12.99 -5.91 21.02
C VAL A 253 12.55 -7.21 21.71
N HIS A 254 12.28 -8.29 20.97
CA HIS A 254 11.83 -9.56 21.56
C HIS A 254 12.48 -10.77 20.88
N GLY A 255 13.20 -11.57 21.67
CA GLY A 255 13.41 -12.99 21.43
C GLY A 255 14.50 -13.37 20.41
N HIS A 256 15.41 -14.25 20.84
CA HIS A 256 16.23 -15.07 19.95
C HIS A 256 15.29 -15.81 19.00
N THR A 257 15.18 -15.35 17.76
CA THR A 257 14.29 -15.93 16.76
C THR A 257 15.15 -16.32 15.57
N SER A 258 15.11 -17.60 15.21
CA SER A 258 15.97 -18.21 14.19
C SER A 258 15.91 -17.45 12.86
N GLU A 259 17.04 -17.44 12.12
CA GLU A 259 17.13 -17.06 10.70
C GLU A 259 16.11 -17.86 9.86
N ASP A 260 15.78 -19.07 10.30
CA ASP A 260 14.87 -19.98 9.60
C ASP A 260 13.45 -19.41 9.45
N ALA A 261 12.96 -18.64 10.43
CA ALA A 261 11.58 -18.16 10.41
C ALA A 261 11.29 -17.21 9.24
N LEU A 262 12.23 -16.31 8.90
CA LEU A 262 12.07 -15.43 7.73
C LEU A 262 12.19 -16.23 6.42
N CYS A 263 13.13 -17.18 6.38
CA CYS A 263 13.35 -18.03 5.21
C CYS A 263 12.10 -18.87 4.91
N ASP A 264 11.49 -19.47 5.92
CA ASP A 264 10.28 -20.28 5.80
C ASP A 264 9.06 -19.43 5.43
N ALA A 265 8.96 -18.21 5.98
CA ALA A 265 7.92 -17.26 5.60
C ALA A 265 8.01 -16.90 4.11
N PHE A 266 9.22 -16.60 3.62
CA PHE A 266 9.43 -16.30 2.20
C PHE A 266 9.20 -17.49 1.28
N ARG A 267 9.64 -18.70 1.68
CA ARG A 267 9.34 -19.93 0.93
C ARG A 267 7.83 -20.14 0.82
N THR A 268 7.10 -19.91 1.92
CA THR A 268 5.63 -19.97 1.93
C THR A 268 5.01 -18.94 0.99
N LEU A 269 5.49 -17.68 1.02
CA LEU A 269 5.04 -16.62 0.12
C LEU A 269 5.26 -16.99 -1.36
N ALA A 270 6.48 -17.41 -1.70
CA ALA A 270 6.87 -17.78 -3.06
C ALA A 270 6.07 -19.00 -3.55
N SER A 271 5.82 -19.98 -2.68
CA SER A 271 5.00 -21.15 -3.01
C SER A 271 3.54 -20.79 -3.26
N ARG A 272 2.91 -19.99 -2.40
CA ARG A 272 1.50 -19.58 -2.54
C ARG A 272 1.26 -18.71 -3.77
N LEU A 273 2.23 -17.88 -4.14
CA LEU A 273 2.13 -16.95 -5.26
C LEU A 273 2.93 -17.40 -6.50
N SER A 274 3.36 -18.65 -6.59
CA SER A 274 4.25 -19.13 -7.66
C SER A 274 3.74 -18.87 -9.08
N SER A 275 2.42 -18.89 -9.27
CA SER A 275 1.79 -18.67 -10.59
C SER A 275 1.53 -17.21 -10.95
N THR A 276 1.70 -16.28 -10.00
CA THR A 276 1.28 -14.87 -10.15
C THR A 276 2.35 -13.87 -9.73
N LEU A 277 3.27 -14.22 -8.84
CA LEU A 277 4.32 -13.35 -8.33
C LEU A 277 5.28 -12.95 -9.45
N ARG A 278 5.43 -11.65 -9.64
CA ARG A 278 6.32 -11.06 -10.64
C ARG A 278 7.44 -10.25 -10.02
N ARG A 279 7.15 -9.50 -8.95
CA ARG A 279 8.12 -8.57 -8.35
C ARG A 279 8.11 -8.62 -6.83
N VAL A 280 9.31 -8.61 -6.27
CA VAL A 280 9.53 -8.57 -4.81
C VAL A 280 10.51 -7.45 -4.51
N HIS A 281 10.11 -6.48 -3.67
CA HIS A 281 10.97 -5.36 -3.30
C HIS A 281 11.41 -5.47 -1.84
N LEU A 282 12.69 -5.78 -1.63
CA LEU A 282 13.35 -5.99 -0.34
C LEU A 282 14.65 -5.18 -0.22
N ASN A 283 14.69 -4.01 -0.87
CA ASN A 283 15.78 -3.08 -0.66
C ASN A 283 15.78 -2.63 0.81
N HIS A 284 16.95 -2.47 1.42
CA HIS A 284 17.08 -2.00 2.80
C HIS A 284 16.18 -2.78 3.79
N ALA A 285 16.07 -4.10 3.63
CA ALA A 285 15.21 -4.96 4.45
C ALA A 285 15.93 -5.50 5.72
N GLY A 286 17.19 -5.11 5.93
CA GLY A 286 18.00 -5.55 7.06
C GLY A 286 18.35 -7.03 7.01
N LEU A 287 18.40 -7.62 5.82
CA LEU A 287 18.71 -9.04 5.60
C LEU A 287 20.19 -9.34 5.86
N SER A 288 20.47 -10.53 6.37
CA SER A 288 21.79 -11.15 6.43
C SER A 288 22.15 -11.83 5.10
N THR A 289 23.44 -12.13 4.93
CA THR A 289 23.96 -12.90 3.78
C THR A 289 23.22 -14.23 3.57
N ARG A 290 22.90 -14.93 4.66
CA ARG A 290 22.18 -16.22 4.60
C ARG A 290 20.72 -16.03 4.21
N GLU A 291 20.03 -15.04 4.77
CA GLU A 291 18.64 -14.75 4.42
C GLU A 291 18.51 -14.36 2.95
N VAL A 292 19.45 -13.57 2.41
CA VAL A 292 19.49 -13.26 0.97
C VAL A 292 19.64 -14.53 0.14
N SER A 293 20.58 -15.42 0.48
CA SER A 293 20.74 -16.71 -0.19
C SER A 293 19.45 -17.54 -0.17
N SER A 294 18.78 -17.62 0.98
CA SER A 294 17.51 -18.36 1.15
C SER A 294 16.34 -17.74 0.36
N VAL A 295 16.23 -16.40 0.32
CA VAL A 295 15.21 -15.72 -0.49
C VAL A 295 15.40 -16.00 -1.98
N LEU A 296 16.65 -15.92 -2.47
CA LEU A 296 16.98 -16.24 -3.85
C LEU A 296 16.69 -17.71 -4.18
N GLN A 297 17.04 -18.61 -3.28
CA GLN A 297 16.74 -20.04 -3.41
C GLN A 297 15.24 -20.30 -3.53
N ALA A 298 14.44 -19.74 -2.62
CA ALA A 298 12.99 -19.90 -2.62
C ALA A 298 12.33 -19.38 -3.91
N LEU A 299 12.78 -18.23 -4.42
CA LEU A 299 12.28 -17.68 -5.68
C LEU A 299 12.67 -18.55 -6.88
N PHE A 300 13.91 -19.03 -6.92
CA PHE A 300 14.40 -19.89 -7.98
C PHE A 300 13.62 -21.22 -8.04
N GLU A 301 13.47 -21.90 -6.91
CA GLU A 301 12.80 -23.20 -6.81
C GLU A 301 11.29 -23.09 -7.05
N CYS A 302 10.61 -22.15 -6.38
CA CYS A 302 9.15 -22.09 -6.40
C CYS A 302 8.58 -21.35 -7.61
N VAL A 303 9.27 -20.33 -8.13
CA VAL A 303 8.69 -19.43 -9.15
C VAL A 303 9.37 -19.59 -10.50
N VAL A 304 10.68 -19.86 -10.54
CA VAL A 304 11.44 -19.92 -11.79
C VAL A 304 11.46 -21.33 -12.40
N GLN A 305 11.66 -22.37 -11.59
CA GLN A 305 11.66 -23.76 -12.07
C GLN A 305 10.27 -24.32 -12.38
N HIS A 306 9.21 -23.69 -11.85
CA HIS A 306 7.82 -24.11 -12.07
C HIS A 306 6.99 -23.01 -12.75
N PRO A 307 7.37 -22.57 -13.96
CA PRO A 307 6.73 -21.41 -14.58
C PRO A 307 5.28 -21.72 -14.97
N GLY A 308 4.34 -21.01 -14.34
CA GLY A 308 3.00 -20.83 -14.88
C GLY A 308 2.98 -19.83 -16.05
N PRO A 309 1.81 -19.43 -16.57
CA PRO A 309 1.70 -18.43 -17.64
C PRO A 309 2.26 -17.03 -17.27
N SER A 310 2.63 -16.80 -16.01
CA SER A 310 3.29 -15.58 -15.55
C SER A 310 4.77 -15.84 -15.27
N ALA A 311 5.67 -15.19 -16.01
CA ALA A 311 7.10 -15.18 -15.69
C ALA A 311 7.41 -14.23 -14.52
N PHE A 312 8.35 -14.63 -13.65
CA PHE A 312 8.93 -13.77 -12.63
C PHE A 312 9.77 -12.66 -13.28
N ASP A 313 9.63 -11.42 -12.83
CA ASP A 313 10.33 -10.28 -13.43
C ASP A 313 11.59 -9.92 -12.65
N MET A 314 11.48 -9.61 -11.35
CA MET A 314 12.60 -9.04 -10.59
C MET A 314 12.43 -9.14 -9.07
N VAL A 315 13.51 -9.50 -8.37
CA VAL A 315 13.70 -9.26 -6.93
C VAL A 315 14.71 -8.13 -6.71
N TYR A 316 14.35 -7.15 -5.88
CA TYR A 316 15.19 -6.01 -5.52
C TYR A 316 15.72 -6.19 -4.10
N LEU A 317 17.03 -6.21 -3.93
CA LEU A 317 17.74 -6.54 -2.68
C LEU A 317 18.88 -5.55 -2.39
N ARG A 318 18.89 -4.39 -3.03
CA ARG A 318 19.90 -3.34 -2.85
C ARG A 318 19.86 -2.79 -1.42
N GLU A 319 20.96 -2.19 -0.99
CA GLU A 319 21.02 -1.47 0.30
C GLU A 319 20.78 -2.35 1.54
N ASN A 320 20.95 -3.67 1.42
CA ASN A 320 21.14 -4.55 2.57
C ASN A 320 22.62 -4.49 2.99
N GLU A 321 23.00 -3.43 3.72
CA GLU A 321 24.39 -2.98 3.95
C GLU A 321 25.35 -4.06 4.51
N ARG A 322 24.83 -5.07 5.22
CA ARG A 322 25.64 -6.13 5.85
C ARG A 322 25.76 -7.41 5.01
N VAL A 323 25.21 -7.41 3.80
CA VAL A 323 25.23 -8.58 2.92
C VAL A 323 26.54 -8.64 2.16
N ASP A 324 27.28 -9.72 2.37
CA ASP A 324 28.34 -10.14 1.46
C ASP A 324 27.71 -10.82 0.23
N LYS A 325 27.73 -10.11 -0.90
CA LYS A 325 27.10 -10.59 -2.14
C LYS A 325 27.76 -11.86 -2.67
N GLU A 326 29.08 -11.95 -2.60
CA GLU A 326 29.82 -13.10 -3.14
C GLU A 326 29.54 -14.35 -2.30
N GLU A 327 29.53 -14.20 -0.98
CA GLU A 327 29.17 -15.30 -0.08
C GLU A 327 27.70 -15.72 -0.22
N ALA A 328 26.76 -14.77 -0.37
CA ALA A 328 25.35 -15.11 -0.59
C ALA A 328 25.15 -15.96 -1.85
N LEU A 329 25.84 -15.60 -2.94
CA LEU A 329 25.80 -16.35 -4.20
C LEU A 329 26.53 -17.69 -4.08
N ARG A 330 27.67 -17.77 -3.39
CA ARG A 330 28.38 -19.03 -3.12
C ARG A 330 27.52 -20.02 -2.36
N LEU A 331 26.84 -19.56 -1.30
CA LEU A 331 25.89 -20.36 -0.52
C LEU A 331 24.71 -20.84 -1.36
N LEU A 332 24.23 -20.01 -2.30
CA LEU A 332 23.14 -20.37 -3.20
C LEU A 332 23.59 -21.43 -4.23
N CYS A 333 24.73 -21.22 -4.89
CA CYS A 333 25.29 -22.18 -5.85
C CYS A 333 25.51 -23.55 -5.22
N GLY A 334 25.91 -23.62 -3.94
CA GLY A 334 26.09 -24.90 -3.23
C GLY A 334 24.80 -25.68 -2.93
N LYS A 335 23.63 -25.06 -3.10
CA LYS A 335 22.31 -25.66 -2.79
C LYS A 335 21.47 -26.00 -4.01
N VAL A 336 21.87 -25.52 -5.20
CA VAL A 336 21.09 -25.65 -6.43
C VAL A 336 21.82 -26.57 -7.41
N GLU A 337 21.12 -27.55 -7.98
CA GLU A 337 21.73 -28.47 -8.96
C GLU A 337 21.84 -27.84 -10.36
N ASP A 338 20.81 -27.11 -10.78
CA ASP A 338 20.72 -26.50 -12.12
C ASP A 338 21.44 -25.14 -12.19
N GLN A 339 22.75 -25.19 -12.40
CA GLN A 339 23.61 -24.00 -12.41
C GLN A 339 23.36 -23.08 -13.63
N GLU A 340 22.95 -23.63 -14.78
CA GLU A 340 22.73 -22.84 -15.99
C GLU A 340 21.48 -21.96 -15.88
N ASN A 341 20.37 -22.55 -15.39
CA ASN A 341 19.16 -21.76 -15.12
C ASN A 341 19.37 -20.81 -13.96
N LEU A 342 20.16 -21.18 -12.94
CA LEU A 342 20.49 -20.29 -11.84
C LEU A 342 21.26 -19.05 -12.32
N ASP A 343 22.28 -19.21 -13.16
CA ASP A 343 23.04 -18.09 -13.72
C ASP A 343 22.15 -17.17 -14.57
N THR A 344 21.23 -17.75 -15.35
CA THR A 344 20.22 -16.98 -16.09
C THR A 344 19.29 -16.21 -15.15
N PHE A 345 18.82 -16.84 -14.07
CA PHE A 345 17.99 -16.21 -13.06
C PHE A 345 18.68 -15.02 -12.40
N LEU A 346 19.91 -15.23 -11.91
CA LEU A 346 20.70 -14.19 -11.25
C LEU A 346 20.93 -12.98 -12.16
N ARG A 347 21.22 -13.20 -13.45
CA ARG A 347 21.46 -12.09 -14.40
C ARG A 347 20.19 -11.33 -14.79
N ARG A 348 19.05 -12.01 -14.93
CA ARG A 348 17.82 -11.40 -15.46
C ARG A 348 16.87 -10.87 -14.39
N HIS A 349 16.86 -11.49 -13.22
CA HIS A 349 15.78 -11.34 -12.25
C HIS A 349 16.25 -10.89 -10.86
N VAL A 350 17.55 -10.66 -10.65
CA VAL A 350 18.08 -10.22 -9.36
C VAL A 350 18.74 -8.86 -9.48
N SER A 351 18.33 -7.94 -8.61
CA SER A 351 18.92 -6.60 -8.47
C SER A 351 19.49 -6.45 -7.06
N MET A 352 20.76 -6.81 -6.89
CA MET A 352 21.49 -6.78 -5.60
C MET A 352 22.59 -5.75 -5.58
#